data_AF-A0A8B8DYQ3-F1
#
_entry.id   AF-A0A8B8DYQ3-F1
#
_cell.length_a   1.000
_cell.length_b   1.000
_cell.length_c   1.000
_cell.angle_alpha   90.00
_cell.angle_beta   90.00
_cell.angle_gamma   90.00
#
_symmetry.space_group_name_H-M   'P 1'
#
loop_
_entity.id
_entity.type
_entity.pdbx_description
1 polymer ?
#
loop_
_entity_poly.entity_id
_entity_poly.type
_entity_poly.pdbx_seq_one_letter_code
_entity_poly.pdbx_strand_id
1 'polypeptide(L)'
;MAKAFLDIQIQWQQQSYRLAQENRSLSHKHGTGPYNVFILDTSSSLGQNGYKQTKEIFTDILEEYSKHPDIDENVGVIVCGRHVKCQHHFSNRYEDIKLSLNNVEFGGPSPIAAAFFLSRGFLISDFTKQLGTFHVPPRIILISDGRPTDFTDLYCDDSPQTETARDVDQLQQLTRKIGRTHPIFCIPVGRNPDMTTLELISGQSRGGRIVLPSDARQFAKYSQNTRTASMLPITLKNDGHDRERILTSLVSTFPDNAYTEMDQNEIIEMCFLEKSPCKFRDDVEEDIENEREKLYEERDTRLPSLGSRVRRGRDWHFSDQDNLGPGTVIGHCKKKGILVVEWDTCSRNTYRFGPMDSSIELFEVQVCNEPRILENELIATGCIVKRDWTVYEQDDDTDDIGSAISVQENGAVLVQWQNGFQKAYRYGYEGHFDLQICDPFSPEAARYLEDKIRKVAINFPDGVQPYHQDVKIDLGYVSDPSLKKHVDSREENTVTSKTIPILKVPKGVYFRNDKLKNEISDVETDGPTFSVSRNQWFWKSREGTWNPYSREMNDRIHKCYARNPKSTVIVTIHDQSYRVVIAKNIQINLTTRETSEIKLVINEPSP
;
A
#
# COMPACT_ATOMS: atom_id res chain seq x y z
N MET A 1 -18.27 -4.36 -8.69
CA MET A 1 -18.37 -4.29 -7.22
C MET A 1 -16.99 -4.30 -6.56
N ALA A 2 -16.14 -5.32 -6.77
CA ALA A 2 -14.78 -5.37 -6.19
C ALA A 2 -13.83 -4.21 -6.60
N LYS A 3 -13.91 -3.73 -7.86
CA LYS A 3 -13.11 -2.59 -8.33
C LYS A 3 -13.48 -1.27 -7.64
N ALA A 4 -14.78 -0.96 -7.58
CA ALA A 4 -15.28 0.24 -6.89
C ALA A 4 -14.95 0.25 -5.39
N PHE A 5 -14.99 -0.93 -4.77
CA PHE A 5 -14.57 -1.13 -3.38
C PHE A 5 -13.08 -0.80 -3.17
N LEU A 6 -12.20 -1.31 -4.04
CA LEU A 6 -10.77 -1.03 -3.97
C LEU A 6 -10.46 0.45 -4.22
N ASP A 7 -11.15 1.08 -5.17
CA ASP A 7 -10.99 2.49 -5.50
C ASP A 7 -11.32 3.38 -4.28
N ILE A 8 -12.39 3.07 -3.54
CA ILE A 8 -12.78 3.82 -2.32
C ILE A 8 -11.79 3.58 -1.18
N GLN A 9 -11.30 2.35 -0.99
CA GLN A 9 -10.26 2.07 0.00
C GLN A 9 -8.97 2.87 -0.31
N ILE A 10 -8.58 2.97 -1.57
CA ILE A 10 -7.43 3.77 -2.01
C ILE A 10 -7.68 5.26 -1.73
N GLN A 11 -8.89 5.76 -1.99
CA GLN A 11 -9.25 7.15 -1.67
C GLN A 11 -9.09 7.46 -0.18
N TRP A 12 -9.60 6.61 0.71
CA TRP A 12 -9.42 6.79 2.16
C TRP A 12 -7.95 6.74 2.58
N GLN A 13 -7.15 5.87 1.97
CA GLN A 13 -5.71 5.83 2.22
C GLN A 13 -5.00 7.11 1.76
N GLN A 14 -5.33 7.63 0.58
CA GLN A 14 -4.79 8.90 0.09
C GLN A 14 -5.18 10.06 1.01
N GLN A 15 -6.42 10.10 1.49
CA GLN A 15 -6.85 11.10 2.47
C GLN A 15 -6.08 10.97 3.79
N SER A 16 -5.86 9.74 4.27
CA SER A 16 -5.04 9.51 5.47
C SER A 16 -3.60 10.04 5.29
N TYR A 17 -3.02 9.92 4.10
CA TYR A 17 -1.68 10.43 3.82
C TYR A 17 -1.64 11.97 3.81
N ARG A 18 -2.63 12.64 3.20
CA ARG A 18 -2.75 14.11 3.25
C ARG A 18 -2.92 14.60 4.68
N LEU A 19 -3.77 13.93 5.45
CA LEU A 19 -3.98 14.20 6.86
C LEU A 19 -2.67 14.09 7.66
N ALA A 20 -1.83 13.09 7.37
CA ALA A 20 -0.52 12.95 8.00
C ALA A 20 0.41 14.14 7.69
N GLN A 21 0.42 14.62 6.45
CA GLN A 21 1.22 15.79 6.04
C GLN A 21 0.76 17.06 6.75
N GLU A 22 -0.56 17.28 6.83
CA GLU A 22 -1.15 18.42 7.54
C GLU A 22 -0.88 18.37 9.05
N ASN A 23 -1.05 17.20 9.68
CA ASN A 23 -0.70 17.03 11.10
C ASN A 23 0.79 17.36 11.36
N ARG A 24 1.69 16.95 10.46
CA ARG A 24 3.13 17.26 10.60
C ARG A 24 3.42 18.75 10.47
N SER A 25 2.76 19.45 9.54
CA SER A 25 2.94 20.91 9.39
C SER A 25 2.41 21.69 10.61
N LEU A 26 1.43 21.10 11.33
CA LEU A 26 0.87 21.63 12.55
C LEU A 26 1.58 21.18 13.84
N SER A 27 2.75 20.55 13.75
CA SER A 27 3.53 20.06 14.90
C SER A 27 3.81 21.10 15.98
N HIS A 28 3.89 22.39 15.62
CA HIS A 28 4.03 23.50 16.56
C HIS A 28 2.82 23.69 17.51
N LYS A 29 1.67 23.08 17.21
CA LYS A 29 0.47 23.08 18.05
C LYS A 29 0.40 21.88 19.00
N HIS A 30 1.32 20.92 18.86
CA HIS A 30 1.32 19.72 19.69
C HIS A 30 1.89 20.03 21.08
N GLY A 31 1.28 19.47 22.12
CA GLY A 31 1.82 19.39 23.46
C GLY A 31 2.94 18.35 23.60
N THR A 32 3.54 18.26 24.78
CA THR A 32 4.64 17.33 25.07
C THR A 32 4.17 15.94 25.50
N GLY A 33 2.90 15.78 25.86
CA GLY A 33 2.32 14.52 26.33
C GLY A 33 1.93 13.54 25.21
N PRO A 34 1.34 12.39 25.59
CA PRO A 34 0.91 11.34 24.66
C PRO A 34 -0.13 11.80 23.64
N TYR A 35 -0.35 10.99 22.61
CA TYR A 35 -1.31 11.27 21.54
C TYR A 35 -2.54 10.38 21.62
N ASN A 36 -3.71 11.00 21.52
CA ASN A 36 -5.02 10.38 21.63
C ASN A 36 -5.85 10.76 20.39
N VAL A 37 -6.22 9.75 19.60
CA VAL A 37 -7.07 9.92 18.41
C VAL A 37 -8.48 9.50 18.77
N PHE A 38 -9.39 10.47 18.83
CA PHE A 38 -10.80 10.22 19.07
C PHE A 38 -11.53 10.01 17.76
N ILE A 39 -12.28 8.91 17.67
CA ILE A 39 -13.27 8.67 16.64
C ILE A 39 -14.63 8.85 17.30
N LEU A 40 -15.32 9.94 16.96
CA LEU A 40 -16.63 10.29 17.48
C LEU A 40 -17.69 9.84 16.50
N ASP A 41 -18.49 8.84 16.90
CA ASP A 41 -19.67 8.48 16.15
C ASP A 41 -20.76 9.53 16.34
N THR A 42 -21.38 9.90 15.24
CA THR A 42 -22.42 10.92 15.09
C THR A 42 -23.53 10.44 14.15
N SER A 43 -23.54 9.15 13.81
CA SER A 43 -24.53 8.51 12.95
C SER A 43 -25.95 8.58 13.52
N SER A 44 -26.93 8.29 12.68
CA SER A 44 -28.33 8.22 13.07
C SER A 44 -28.62 7.09 14.07
N SER A 45 -27.82 6.00 14.09
CA SER A 45 -28.04 4.82 14.94
C SER A 45 -27.99 5.13 16.45
N LEU A 46 -27.17 6.11 16.83
CA LEU A 46 -27.04 6.59 18.21
C LEU A 46 -28.34 7.17 18.78
N GLY A 47 -29.14 7.79 17.91
CA GLY A 47 -30.22 8.68 18.30
C GLY A 47 -29.73 9.95 19.02
N GLN A 48 -30.64 10.92 19.22
CA GLN A 48 -30.30 12.22 19.82
C GLN A 48 -29.66 12.10 21.21
N ASN A 49 -30.11 11.12 22.00
CA ASN A 49 -29.57 10.88 23.34
C ASN A 49 -28.15 10.31 23.28
N GLY A 50 -27.88 9.36 22.37
CA GLY A 50 -26.54 8.80 22.19
C GLY A 50 -25.55 9.84 21.69
N TYR A 51 -25.96 10.68 20.73
CA TYR A 51 -25.14 11.80 20.26
C TYR A 51 -24.81 12.81 21.37
N LYS A 52 -25.80 13.16 22.21
CA LYS A 52 -25.58 14.00 23.38
C LYS A 52 -24.59 13.34 24.36
N GLN A 53 -24.76 12.05 24.61
CA GLN A 53 -23.86 11.27 25.46
C GLN A 53 -22.42 11.26 24.92
N THR A 54 -22.22 11.09 23.60
CA THR A 54 -20.90 11.18 22.95
C THR A 54 -20.22 12.52 23.27
N LYS A 55 -20.96 13.63 23.13
CA LYS A 55 -20.43 14.97 23.42
C LYS A 55 -20.09 15.16 24.90
N GLU A 56 -20.95 14.68 25.80
CA GLU A 56 -20.74 14.78 27.25
C GLU A 56 -19.50 13.99 27.67
N ILE A 57 -19.39 12.71 27.26
CA ILE A 57 -18.23 11.86 27.56
C ILE A 57 -16.93 12.47 27.04
N PHE A 58 -16.92 12.93 25.78
CA PHE A 58 -15.73 13.53 25.20
C PHE A 58 -15.34 14.82 25.96
N THR A 59 -16.32 15.66 26.31
CA THR A 59 -16.09 16.88 27.09
C THR A 59 -15.56 16.56 28.47
N ASP A 60 -16.12 15.56 29.15
CA ASP A 60 -15.69 15.09 30.47
C ASP A 60 -14.22 14.63 30.46
N ILE A 61 -13.79 13.94 29.40
CA ILE A 61 -12.39 13.54 29.21
C ILE A 61 -11.49 14.76 29.05
N LEU A 62 -11.87 15.72 28.20
CA LEU A 62 -11.08 16.95 27.98
C LEU A 62 -11.00 17.83 29.23
N GLU A 63 -12.09 17.92 30.01
CA GLU A 63 -12.11 18.61 31.29
C GLU A 63 -11.23 17.94 32.34
N GLU A 64 -11.07 16.62 32.28
CA GLU A 64 -10.13 15.94 33.17
C GLU A 64 -8.69 16.15 32.71
N TYR A 65 -8.40 16.09 31.41
CA TYR A 65 -7.07 16.43 30.88
C TYR A 65 -6.63 17.85 31.27
N SER A 66 -7.53 18.83 31.31
CA SER A 66 -7.19 20.20 31.69
C SER A 66 -6.82 20.37 33.17
N LYS A 67 -7.14 19.41 34.04
CA LYS A 67 -6.76 19.42 35.46
C LYS A 67 -5.33 18.94 35.70
N HIS A 68 -4.73 18.26 34.73
CA HIS A 68 -3.38 17.67 34.83
C HIS A 68 -2.43 18.31 33.81
N PRO A 69 -2.10 19.61 33.95
CA PRO A 69 -1.28 20.35 32.98
C PRO A 69 0.17 19.84 32.89
N ASP A 70 0.57 18.94 33.79
CA ASP A 70 1.88 18.30 33.74
C ASP A 70 1.99 17.22 32.65
N ILE A 71 0.86 16.78 32.10
CA ILE A 71 0.76 15.85 30.98
C ILE A 71 -0.09 16.53 29.90
N ASP A 72 0.59 17.30 29.04
CA ASP A 72 0.00 17.99 27.90
C ASP A 72 -0.48 17.01 26.81
N GLU A 73 -1.62 16.36 27.03
CA GLU A 73 -2.23 15.41 26.10
C GLU A 73 -2.52 16.04 24.75
N ASN A 74 -2.10 15.34 23.70
CA ASN A 74 -2.42 15.70 22.33
C ASN A 74 -3.70 15.00 21.89
N VAL A 75 -4.69 15.77 21.48
CA VAL A 75 -5.99 15.26 21.04
C VAL A 75 -6.23 15.55 19.57
N GLY A 76 -6.47 14.49 18.79
CA GLY A 76 -6.94 14.55 17.41
C GLY A 76 -8.36 14.00 17.35
N VAL A 77 -9.21 14.56 16.48
CA VAL A 77 -10.63 14.21 16.42
C VAL A 77 -11.05 13.90 14.99
N ILE A 78 -11.62 12.71 14.80
CA ILE A 78 -12.30 12.26 13.59
C ILE A 78 -13.77 12.11 13.93
N VAL A 79 -14.63 12.60 13.06
CA VAL A 79 -16.08 12.39 13.16
C VAL A 79 -16.49 11.35 12.15
N CYS A 80 -17.38 10.44 12.56
CA CYS A 80 -17.97 9.38 11.74
C CYS A 80 -19.50 9.52 11.81
N GLY A 81 -20.19 9.56 10.67
CA GLY A 81 -21.60 9.93 10.59
C GLY A 81 -21.95 10.33 9.16
N ARG A 82 -22.83 11.33 9.01
CA ARG A 82 -23.14 12.01 7.73
C ARG A 82 -21.89 12.39 6.93
N HIS A 83 -20.82 12.76 7.63
CA HIS A 83 -19.53 12.98 7.02
C HIS A 83 -18.44 12.30 7.84
N VAL A 84 -17.59 11.52 7.18
CA VAL A 84 -16.35 11.02 7.76
C VAL A 84 -15.23 12.00 7.45
N LYS A 85 -14.71 12.67 8.48
CA LYS A 85 -13.64 13.66 8.29
C LYS A 85 -12.82 13.89 9.55
N CYS A 86 -11.61 14.40 9.35
CA CYS A 86 -10.84 15.02 10.41
C CYS A 86 -11.52 16.32 10.84
N GLN A 87 -12.00 16.35 12.07
CA GLN A 87 -12.59 17.54 12.66
C GLN A 87 -11.53 18.42 13.33
N HIS A 88 -10.49 17.80 13.89
CA HIS A 88 -9.40 18.52 14.55
C HIS A 88 -8.09 17.73 14.48
N HIS A 89 -7.02 18.38 14.04
CA HIS A 89 -5.64 17.85 14.07
C HIS A 89 -5.10 17.80 15.51
N PHE A 90 -3.93 17.21 15.77
CA PHE A 90 -3.42 17.14 17.14
C PHE A 90 -3.20 18.52 17.78
N SER A 91 -3.66 18.68 19.02
CA SER A 91 -3.47 19.88 19.85
C SER A 91 -3.69 19.55 21.33
N ASN A 92 -3.10 20.34 22.23
CA ASN A 92 -3.40 20.32 23.66
C ASN A 92 -4.32 21.50 24.09
N ARG A 93 -4.83 22.29 23.12
CA ARG A 93 -5.78 23.38 23.39
C ARG A 93 -7.21 22.86 23.47
N TYR A 94 -7.56 22.31 24.63
CA TYR A 94 -8.83 21.59 24.83
C TYR A 94 -10.08 22.45 24.56
N GLU A 95 -10.04 23.75 24.84
CA GLU A 95 -11.17 24.65 24.55
C GLU A 95 -11.39 24.84 23.03
N ASP A 96 -10.32 24.99 22.25
CA ASP A 96 -10.41 25.07 20.78
C ASP A 96 -10.99 23.76 20.20
N ILE A 97 -10.59 22.62 20.77
CA ILE A 97 -11.09 21.30 20.39
C ILE A 97 -12.58 21.18 20.69
N LYS A 98 -13.05 21.59 21.87
CA LYS A 98 -14.48 21.61 22.22
C LYS A 98 -15.27 22.49 21.26
N LEU A 99 -14.78 23.69 20.96
CA LEU A 99 -15.44 24.62 20.03
C LEU A 99 -15.58 24.03 18.63
N SER A 100 -14.61 23.21 18.19
CA SER A 100 -14.68 22.54 16.89
C SER A 100 -15.91 21.61 16.76
N LEU A 101 -16.45 21.09 17.87
CA LEU A 101 -17.59 20.17 17.87
C LEU A 101 -18.97 20.86 17.79
N ASN A 102 -19.02 22.19 17.90
CA ASN A 102 -20.29 22.92 17.84
C ASN A 102 -20.96 22.81 16.46
N ASN A 103 -20.15 22.69 15.41
CA ASN A 103 -20.61 22.64 14.02
C ASN A 103 -20.71 21.20 13.47
N VAL A 104 -20.57 20.19 14.33
CA VAL A 104 -20.65 18.79 13.89
C VAL A 104 -22.11 18.39 13.74
N GLU A 105 -22.49 17.98 12.53
CA GLU A 105 -23.84 17.52 12.24
C GLU A 105 -24.10 16.12 12.80
N PHE A 106 -25.33 15.87 13.21
CA PHE A 106 -25.81 14.58 13.66
C PHE A 106 -26.63 13.90 12.55
N GLY A 107 -26.51 12.58 12.45
CA GLY A 107 -27.24 11.72 11.51
C GLY A 107 -26.34 11.13 10.44
N GLY A 108 -26.94 10.48 9.44
CA GLY A 108 -26.23 9.74 8.38
C GLY A 108 -25.69 8.39 8.85
N PRO A 109 -24.94 7.68 7.98
CA PRO A 109 -24.49 6.30 8.22
C PRO A 109 -23.32 6.25 9.23
N SER A 110 -22.97 5.06 9.74
CA SER A 110 -21.80 4.83 10.62
C SER A 110 -20.66 4.05 9.93
N PRO A 111 -19.95 4.63 8.94
CA PRO A 111 -18.84 3.97 8.24
C PRO A 111 -17.55 3.93 9.09
N ILE A 112 -17.57 3.21 10.21
CA ILE A 112 -16.48 3.15 11.20
C ILE A 112 -15.14 2.72 10.56
N ALA A 113 -15.18 1.83 9.55
CA ALA A 113 -13.98 1.41 8.83
C ALA A 113 -13.28 2.57 8.11
N ALA A 114 -14.03 3.51 7.51
CA ALA A 114 -13.46 4.72 6.92
C ALA A 114 -12.77 5.60 7.97
N ALA A 115 -13.37 5.74 9.16
CA ALA A 115 -12.78 6.50 10.24
C ALA A 115 -11.45 5.87 10.73
N PHE A 116 -11.36 4.54 10.77
CA PHE A 116 -10.09 3.84 11.05
C PHE A 116 -9.08 3.95 9.90
N PHE A 117 -9.50 4.05 8.64
CA PHE A 117 -8.57 4.36 7.56
C PHE A 117 -7.99 5.77 7.72
N LEU A 118 -8.82 6.76 8.02
CA LEU A 118 -8.37 8.13 8.29
C LEU A 118 -7.47 8.21 9.52
N SER A 119 -7.76 7.44 10.57
CA SER A 119 -6.98 7.45 11.81
C SER A 119 -5.52 7.07 11.56
N ARG A 120 -5.22 6.26 10.54
CA ARG A 120 -3.83 5.96 10.12
C ARG A 120 -3.03 7.22 9.82
N GLY A 121 -3.66 8.30 9.33
CA GLY A 121 -2.98 9.57 9.11
C GLY A 121 -2.42 10.20 10.38
N PHE A 122 -3.06 9.94 11.53
CA PHE A 122 -2.54 10.33 12.84
C PHE A 122 -1.46 9.37 13.37
N LEU A 123 -1.34 8.17 12.81
CA LEU A 123 -0.42 7.11 13.27
C LEU A 123 0.86 6.98 12.44
N ILE A 124 0.92 7.58 11.24
CA ILE A 124 2.03 7.45 10.28
C ILE A 124 3.32 8.19 10.76
N SER A 125 3.26 8.98 11.81
CA SER A 125 4.42 9.71 12.37
C SER A 125 4.99 8.99 13.60
N ASP A 126 6.26 9.24 13.89
CA ASP A 126 6.93 8.78 15.12
C ASP A 126 6.44 9.59 16.34
N PHE A 127 5.16 9.38 16.68
CA PHE A 127 4.46 10.05 17.77
C PHE A 127 4.49 9.22 19.06
N THR A 128 5.37 8.22 19.16
CA THR A 128 5.59 7.52 20.41
C THR A 128 6.22 8.48 21.41
N LYS A 129 5.61 8.61 22.59
CA LYS A 129 6.08 9.53 23.64
C LYS A 129 6.62 8.75 24.82
N GLN A 130 7.76 9.19 25.32
CA GLN A 130 8.35 8.61 26.51
C GLN A 130 7.71 9.22 27.76
N LEU A 131 7.10 8.39 28.61
CA LEU A 131 6.66 8.75 29.95
C LEU A 131 7.52 7.97 30.95
N GLY A 132 8.49 8.63 31.58
CA GLY A 132 9.45 7.95 32.46
C GLY A 132 10.23 6.87 31.72
N THR A 133 10.14 5.61 32.17
CA THR A 133 10.78 4.46 31.51
C THR A 133 9.93 3.85 30.38
N PHE A 134 8.72 4.34 30.17
CA PHE A 134 7.70 3.74 29.31
C PHE A 134 7.60 4.46 27.96
N HIS A 135 7.46 3.71 26.87
CA HIS A 135 7.25 4.24 25.52
C HIS A 135 5.77 4.14 25.13
N VAL A 136 5.04 5.24 25.21
CA VAL A 136 3.59 5.26 24.99
C VAL A 136 3.29 5.52 23.51
N PRO A 137 2.77 4.53 22.76
CA PRO A 137 2.31 4.77 21.39
C PRO A 137 1.02 5.60 21.38
N PRO A 138 0.70 6.27 20.26
CA PRO A 138 -0.60 6.89 20.06
C PRO A 138 -1.74 5.89 20.28
N ARG A 139 -2.83 6.34 20.91
CA ARG A 139 -3.99 5.52 21.26
C ARG A 139 -5.20 5.95 20.43
N ILE A 140 -6.08 5.00 20.12
CA ILE A 140 -7.37 5.30 19.50
C ILE A 140 -8.48 5.14 20.54
N ILE A 141 -9.38 6.11 20.62
CA ILE A 141 -10.58 6.07 21.44
C ILE A 141 -11.80 6.18 20.53
N LEU A 142 -12.53 5.08 20.37
CA LEU A 142 -13.78 5.02 19.62
C LEU A 142 -14.95 5.25 20.59
N ILE A 143 -15.77 6.28 20.34
CA ILE A 143 -17.03 6.52 21.06
C ILE A 143 -18.17 6.24 20.08
N SER A 144 -18.82 5.08 20.20
CA SER A 144 -19.80 4.59 19.23
C SER A 144 -20.78 3.59 19.87
N ASP A 145 -21.91 3.35 19.22
CA ASP A 145 -22.79 2.21 19.53
C ASP A 145 -22.32 0.91 18.89
N GLY A 146 -21.24 0.91 18.11
CA GLY A 146 -20.64 -0.32 17.55
C GLY A 146 -21.37 -0.90 16.35
N ARG A 147 -22.18 -0.11 15.64
CA ARG A 147 -22.98 -0.56 14.49
C ARG A 147 -22.42 -0.05 13.17
N PRO A 148 -21.40 -0.70 12.59
CA PRO A 148 -20.78 -0.21 11.37
C PRO A 148 -21.70 -0.38 10.15
N THR A 149 -21.74 0.63 9.30
CA THR A 149 -22.31 0.58 7.95
C THR A 149 -21.21 0.42 6.90
N ASP A 150 -21.62 0.10 5.67
CA ASP A 150 -20.73 0.07 4.51
C ASP A 150 -19.98 1.42 4.35
N PHE A 151 -18.65 1.35 4.26
CA PHE A 151 -17.82 2.54 4.11
C PHE A 151 -17.74 3.06 2.66
N THR A 152 -18.36 2.33 1.73
CA THR A 152 -18.48 2.69 0.32
C THR A 152 -19.76 3.47 0.00
N ASP A 153 -20.77 3.42 0.87
CA ASP A 153 -22.03 4.14 0.72
C ASP A 153 -22.20 5.21 1.81
N LEU A 154 -21.76 6.43 1.50
CA LEU A 154 -21.76 7.58 2.42
C LEU A 154 -23.04 8.42 2.35
N TYR A 155 -23.99 8.07 1.48
CA TYR A 155 -25.16 8.91 1.18
C TYR A 155 -26.49 8.31 1.65
N CYS A 156 -26.47 7.11 2.23
CA CYS A 156 -27.65 6.45 2.78
C CYS A 156 -27.87 6.85 4.26
N ASP A 157 -29.13 7.03 4.67
CA ASP A 157 -29.46 7.19 6.09
C ASP A 157 -29.32 5.85 6.82
N ASP A 158 -28.71 5.87 8.00
CA ASP A 158 -28.43 4.67 8.78
C ASP A 158 -29.72 3.93 9.18
N SER A 159 -29.76 2.63 8.88
CA SER A 159 -30.85 1.75 9.30
C SER A 159 -30.28 0.44 9.86
N PRO A 160 -30.97 -0.25 10.77
CA PRO A 160 -30.53 -1.58 11.23
C PRO A 160 -30.39 -2.63 10.11
N GLN A 161 -30.88 -2.33 8.90
CA GLN A 161 -30.86 -3.19 7.72
C GLN A 161 -29.64 -2.96 6.82
N THR A 162 -28.81 -1.93 7.11
CA THR A 162 -27.57 -1.61 6.38
C THR A 162 -26.31 -2.24 7.01
N GLU A 163 -26.42 -2.91 8.16
CA GLU A 163 -25.32 -3.68 8.77
C GLU A 163 -25.08 -4.98 7.97
N THR A 164 -23.90 -5.13 7.34
CA THR A 164 -23.54 -6.40 6.68
C THR A 164 -22.38 -7.11 7.37
N ALA A 165 -22.39 -8.45 7.35
CA ALA A 165 -21.29 -9.26 7.88
C ALA A 165 -19.94 -8.97 7.21
N ARG A 166 -19.94 -8.39 6.00
CA ARG A 166 -18.73 -7.98 5.27
C ARG A 166 -18.11 -6.71 5.86
N ASP A 167 -18.92 -5.75 6.28
CA ASP A 167 -18.45 -4.49 6.87
C ASP A 167 -17.77 -4.75 8.21
N VAL A 168 -18.36 -5.65 8.99
CA VAL A 168 -17.82 -6.12 10.27
C VAL A 168 -16.48 -6.86 10.07
N ASP A 169 -16.37 -7.76 9.09
CA ASP A 169 -15.10 -8.46 8.80
C ASP A 169 -13.98 -7.50 8.35
N GLN A 170 -14.31 -6.52 7.51
CA GLN A 170 -13.33 -5.53 7.04
C GLN A 170 -12.86 -4.62 8.16
N LEU A 171 -13.79 -4.16 9.01
CA LEU A 171 -13.46 -3.40 10.20
C LEU A 171 -12.55 -4.22 11.13
N GLN A 172 -12.85 -5.50 11.37
CA GLN A 172 -12.01 -6.39 12.17
C GLN A 172 -10.59 -6.54 11.60
N GLN A 173 -10.45 -6.79 10.30
CA GLN A 173 -9.12 -6.91 9.69
C GLN A 173 -8.29 -5.63 9.86
N LEU A 174 -8.93 -4.46 9.71
CA LEU A 174 -8.28 -3.16 9.86
C LEU A 174 -7.90 -2.86 11.32
N THR A 175 -8.83 -3.03 12.26
CA THR A 175 -8.59 -2.78 13.69
C THR A 175 -7.60 -3.77 14.27
N ARG A 176 -7.60 -5.03 13.83
CA ARG A 176 -6.56 -6.01 14.18
C ARG A 176 -5.17 -5.57 13.72
N LYS A 177 -5.05 -4.97 12.53
CA LYS A 177 -3.76 -4.50 12.01
C LYS A 177 -3.26 -3.29 12.81
N ILE A 178 -4.13 -2.30 13.06
CA ILE A 178 -3.80 -1.10 13.84
C ILE A 178 -3.52 -1.48 15.30
N GLY A 179 -4.33 -2.37 15.85
CA GLY A 179 -4.28 -2.83 17.24
C GLY A 179 -3.02 -3.59 17.63
N ARG A 180 -2.20 -4.03 16.67
CA ARG A 180 -0.88 -4.64 16.95
C ARG A 180 0.09 -3.65 17.60
N THR A 181 -0.04 -2.37 17.26
CA THR A 181 0.90 -1.32 17.68
C THR A 181 0.22 -0.21 18.49
N HIS A 182 -1.06 0.05 18.24
CA HIS A 182 -1.81 1.13 18.89
C HIS A 182 -2.96 0.56 19.72
N PRO A 183 -3.02 0.83 21.03
CA PRO A 183 -4.16 0.46 21.86
C PRO A 183 -5.46 1.11 21.34
N ILE A 184 -6.53 0.31 21.25
CA ILE A 184 -7.86 0.78 20.84
C ILE A 184 -8.81 0.64 22.03
N PHE A 185 -9.31 1.77 22.52
CA PHE A 185 -10.33 1.83 23.57
C PHE A 185 -11.68 2.11 22.92
N CYS A 186 -12.72 1.42 23.40
CA CYS A 186 -14.09 1.63 22.94
C CYS A 186 -14.95 2.09 24.12
N ILE A 187 -15.68 3.20 23.92
CA ILE A 187 -16.67 3.70 24.88
C ILE A 187 -18.06 3.51 24.26
N PRO A 188 -18.87 2.57 24.78
CA PRO A 188 -20.19 2.29 24.23
C PRO A 188 -21.16 3.42 24.56
N VAL A 189 -21.88 3.92 23.55
CA VAL A 189 -22.89 4.98 23.69
C VAL A 189 -24.21 4.61 23.03
N GLY A 190 -25.27 5.33 23.36
CA GLY A 190 -26.61 5.06 22.84
C GLY A 190 -27.40 4.06 23.69
N ARG A 191 -28.63 3.74 23.24
CA ARG A 191 -29.57 2.94 24.05
C ARG A 191 -29.23 1.45 24.10
N ASN A 192 -28.69 0.91 23.01
CA ASN A 192 -28.37 -0.51 22.88
C ASN A 192 -27.11 -0.70 22.01
N PRO A 193 -25.94 -0.32 22.56
CA PRO A 193 -24.67 -0.51 21.88
C PRO A 193 -24.44 -2.00 21.60
N ASP A 194 -23.93 -2.31 20.40
CA ASP A 194 -23.40 -3.63 20.07
C ASP A 194 -22.05 -3.83 20.76
N MET A 195 -22.15 -4.34 21.98
CA MET A 195 -20.98 -4.69 22.79
C MET A 195 -20.10 -5.73 22.12
N THR A 196 -20.65 -6.63 21.32
CA THR A 196 -19.86 -7.70 20.65
C THR A 196 -18.85 -7.09 19.69
N THR A 197 -19.31 -6.17 18.84
CA THR A 197 -18.44 -5.49 17.88
C THR A 197 -17.41 -4.61 18.58
N LEU A 198 -17.81 -3.85 19.61
CA LEU A 198 -16.90 -2.97 20.35
C LEU A 198 -15.83 -3.75 21.15
N GLU A 199 -16.21 -4.88 21.76
CA GLU A 199 -15.29 -5.79 22.47
C GLU A 199 -14.32 -6.44 21.48
N LEU A 200 -14.78 -6.77 20.28
CA LEU A 200 -13.91 -7.34 19.26
C LEU A 200 -12.88 -6.34 18.73
N ILE A 201 -13.29 -5.09 18.51
CA ILE A 201 -12.39 -4.01 18.08
C ILE A 201 -11.32 -3.75 19.14
N SER A 202 -11.72 -3.59 20.40
CA SER A 202 -10.81 -3.23 21.49
C SER A 202 -9.97 -4.42 21.97
N GLY A 203 -10.58 -5.59 22.15
CA GLY A 203 -9.94 -6.80 22.68
C GLY A 203 -8.93 -7.46 21.75
N GLN A 204 -8.98 -7.17 20.45
CA GLN A 204 -7.94 -7.59 19.51
C GLN A 204 -6.70 -6.68 19.51
N SER A 205 -6.77 -5.51 20.14
CA SER A 205 -5.67 -4.56 20.23
C SER A 205 -4.82 -4.77 21.50
N ARG A 206 -3.52 -4.54 21.41
CA ARG A 206 -2.60 -4.65 22.55
C ARG A 206 -2.89 -3.52 23.56
N GLY A 207 -3.42 -3.89 24.72
CA GLY A 207 -3.73 -2.96 25.82
C GLY A 207 -5.04 -2.19 25.66
N GLY A 208 -5.82 -2.46 24.59
CA GLY A 208 -7.16 -1.91 24.44
C GLY A 208 -8.20 -2.65 25.26
N ARG A 209 -9.29 -1.96 25.57
CA ARG A 209 -10.43 -2.49 26.33
C ARG A 209 -11.67 -1.62 26.14
N ILE A 210 -12.80 -2.15 26.58
CA ILE A 210 -14.01 -1.35 26.78
C ILE A 210 -13.81 -0.42 27.98
N VAL A 211 -14.22 0.83 27.83
CA VAL A 211 -14.29 1.83 28.91
C VAL A 211 -15.75 2.23 29.08
N LEU A 212 -16.31 2.05 30.28
CA LEU A 212 -17.69 2.42 30.53
C LEU A 212 -17.85 3.95 30.48
N PRO A 213 -19.00 4.47 29.98
CA PRO A 213 -19.28 5.91 29.99
C PRO A 213 -19.09 6.60 31.35
N SER A 214 -19.46 5.91 32.44
CA SER A 214 -19.28 6.41 33.82
C SER A 214 -17.81 6.60 34.20
N ASP A 215 -16.93 5.85 33.56
CA ASP A 215 -15.51 5.75 33.90
C ASP A 215 -14.66 6.64 32.98
N ALA A 216 -15.28 7.42 32.08
CA ALA A 216 -14.58 8.27 31.11
C ALA A 216 -13.61 9.25 31.78
N ARG A 217 -14.02 9.88 32.89
CA ARG A 217 -13.14 10.75 33.68
C ARG A 217 -11.98 9.98 34.32
N GLN A 218 -12.22 8.76 34.79
CA GLN A 218 -11.14 7.91 35.31
C GLN A 218 -10.17 7.51 34.19
N PHE A 219 -10.69 7.15 33.02
CA PHE A 219 -9.89 6.82 31.84
C PHE A 219 -9.03 8.01 31.37
N ALA A 220 -9.49 9.25 31.52
CA ALA A 220 -8.67 10.42 31.20
C ALA A 220 -7.40 10.52 32.07
N LYS A 221 -7.35 9.88 33.25
CA LYS A 221 -6.14 9.79 34.08
C LYS A 221 -5.17 8.70 33.64
N TYR A 222 -5.49 7.92 32.61
CA TYR A 222 -4.70 6.77 32.19
C TYR A 222 -3.22 7.10 31.95
N SER A 223 -2.90 8.23 31.33
CA SER A 223 -1.50 8.64 31.13
C SER A 223 -0.80 9.07 32.41
N GLN A 224 -1.52 9.69 33.34
CA GLN A 224 -0.99 10.01 34.67
C GLN A 224 -0.64 8.73 35.42
N ASN A 225 -1.56 7.76 35.42
CA ASN A 225 -1.35 6.45 36.01
C ASN A 225 -0.22 5.68 35.30
N THR A 226 -0.09 5.81 33.98
CA THR A 226 1.03 5.26 33.20
C THR A 226 2.37 5.87 33.62
N ARG A 227 2.43 7.19 33.75
CA ARG A 227 3.63 7.91 34.21
C ARG A 227 4.00 7.47 35.61
N THR A 228 3.04 7.42 36.52
CA THR A 228 3.24 6.94 37.90
C THR A 228 3.81 5.52 37.90
N ALA A 229 3.18 4.58 37.20
CA ALA A 229 3.66 3.21 37.08
C ALA A 229 5.10 3.11 36.54
N SER A 230 5.45 3.95 35.54
CA SER A 230 6.78 3.96 34.93
C SER A 230 7.91 4.43 35.85
N MET A 231 7.56 5.15 36.92
CA MET A 231 8.50 5.73 37.88
C MET A 231 8.69 4.86 39.13
N LEU A 232 7.88 3.81 39.30
CA LEU A 232 8.00 2.93 40.46
C LEU A 232 9.26 2.05 40.35
N PRO A 233 10.08 1.96 41.42
CA PRO A 233 11.30 1.15 41.45
C PRO A 233 10.99 -0.35 41.62
N ILE A 234 10.21 -0.93 40.71
CA ILE A 234 9.77 -2.33 40.74
C ILE A 234 10.38 -3.06 39.55
N THR A 235 10.93 -4.25 39.78
CA THR A 235 11.49 -5.09 38.72
C THR A 235 10.68 -6.39 38.58
N LEU A 236 10.10 -6.60 37.40
CA LEU A 236 9.34 -7.82 37.06
C LEU A 236 10.12 -9.12 37.36
N LYS A 237 11.46 -9.06 37.30
CA LYS A 237 12.35 -10.21 37.57
C LYS A 237 12.49 -10.57 39.06
N ASN A 238 12.31 -9.63 39.98
CA ASN A 238 12.54 -9.87 41.42
C ASN A 238 11.27 -9.82 42.28
N ASP A 239 10.18 -9.26 41.75
CA ASP A 239 9.11 -8.74 42.61
C ASP A 239 7.79 -9.52 42.50
N GLY A 240 7.69 -10.47 41.57
CA GLY A 240 6.49 -11.29 41.37
C GLY A 240 5.23 -10.45 41.09
N HIS A 241 4.10 -11.09 40.84
CA HIS A 241 2.81 -10.39 40.74
C HIS A 241 2.28 -9.99 42.14
N ASP A 242 3.11 -9.30 42.94
CA ASP A 242 2.77 -8.92 44.32
C ASP A 242 2.13 -7.53 44.39
N ARG A 243 0.81 -7.53 44.58
CA ARG A 243 0.00 -6.31 44.73
C ARG A 243 0.43 -5.46 45.91
N GLU A 244 0.72 -6.07 47.06
CA GLU A 244 1.07 -5.34 48.28
C GLU A 244 2.41 -4.62 48.12
N ARG A 245 3.34 -5.26 47.42
CA ARG A 245 4.63 -4.66 47.12
C ARG A 245 4.52 -3.46 46.18
N ILE A 246 3.69 -3.54 45.14
CA ILE A 246 3.42 -2.40 44.24
C ILE A 246 2.79 -1.24 45.03
N LEU A 247 1.79 -1.52 45.86
CA LEU A 247 1.16 -0.49 46.69
C LEU A 247 2.13 0.14 47.69
N THR A 248 2.98 -0.67 48.32
CA THR A 248 4.03 -0.19 49.23
C THR A 248 5.02 0.72 48.49
N SER A 249 5.42 0.32 47.26
CA SER A 249 6.29 1.12 46.40
C SER A 249 5.61 2.44 45.99
N LEU A 250 4.31 2.40 45.66
CA LEU A 250 3.51 3.58 45.29
C LEU A 250 3.48 4.60 46.43
N VAL A 251 3.14 4.17 47.64
CA VAL A 251 3.09 5.03 48.83
C VAL A 251 4.48 5.56 49.21
N SER A 252 5.53 4.74 49.05
CA SER A 252 6.90 5.16 49.37
C SER A 252 7.47 6.17 48.36
N THR A 253 7.10 6.04 47.09
CA THR A 253 7.61 6.88 46.00
C THR A 253 6.83 8.19 45.90
N PHE A 254 5.53 8.16 46.18
CA PHE A 254 4.62 9.32 46.08
C PHE A 254 3.81 9.50 47.38
N PRO A 255 4.45 9.87 48.50
CA PRO A 255 3.80 9.94 49.81
C PRO A 255 2.72 11.02 49.89
N ASP A 256 2.84 12.09 49.09
CA ASP A 256 1.94 13.24 49.10
C ASP A 256 0.77 13.11 48.09
N ASN A 257 0.77 12.07 47.25
CA ASN A 257 -0.26 11.88 46.23
C ASN A 257 -1.42 11.02 46.77
N ALA A 258 -2.64 11.49 46.59
CA ALA A 258 -3.84 10.71 46.90
C ALA A 258 -4.30 9.93 45.65
N TYR A 259 -4.20 8.60 45.68
CA TYR A 259 -4.69 7.72 44.62
C TYR A 259 -6.01 7.06 45.03
N THR A 260 -7.01 7.12 44.15
CA THR A 260 -8.26 6.36 44.35
C THR A 260 -8.01 4.86 44.18
N GLU A 261 -8.96 4.03 44.62
CA GLU A 261 -8.86 2.58 44.39
C GLU A 261 -8.79 2.23 42.89
N MET A 262 -9.48 3.00 42.03
CA MET A 262 -9.42 2.84 40.58
C MET A 262 -8.03 3.19 40.03
N ASP A 263 -7.43 4.29 40.51
CA ASP A 263 -6.05 4.67 40.14
C ASP A 263 -5.05 3.59 40.54
N GLN A 264 -5.17 3.08 41.77
CA GLN A 264 -4.31 2.01 42.28
C GLN A 264 -4.43 0.74 41.42
N ASN A 265 -5.65 0.29 41.14
CA ASN A 265 -5.88 -0.92 40.36
C ASN A 265 -5.34 -0.78 38.92
N GLU A 266 -5.50 0.40 38.30
CA GLU A 266 -4.94 0.67 36.97
C GLU A 266 -3.40 0.72 36.97
N ILE A 267 -2.78 1.38 37.94
CA ILE A 267 -1.31 1.40 38.10
C ILE A 267 -0.77 -0.02 38.30
N ILE A 268 -1.44 -0.81 39.13
CA ILE A 268 -1.10 -2.21 39.39
C ILE A 268 -1.16 -3.02 38.09
N GLU A 269 -2.24 -2.88 37.32
CA GLU A 269 -2.41 -3.55 36.02
C GLU A 269 -1.27 -3.18 35.04
N MET A 270 -0.95 -1.89 34.93
CA MET A 270 0.16 -1.39 34.09
C MET A 270 1.52 -1.95 34.51
N CYS A 271 1.73 -2.17 35.82
CA CYS A 271 2.94 -2.77 36.36
C CYS A 271 3.04 -4.26 36.01
N PHE A 272 1.92 -5.00 36.08
CA PHE A 272 1.86 -6.46 35.86
C PHE A 272 1.90 -6.90 34.41
N LEU A 273 1.44 -6.06 33.48
CA LEU A 273 1.32 -6.47 32.09
C LEU A 273 2.70 -6.77 31.46
N GLU A 274 3.03 -8.07 31.35
CA GLU A 274 3.93 -8.69 30.35
C GLU A 274 3.48 -8.40 28.90
N LYS A 275 2.47 -7.55 28.70
CA LYS A 275 2.01 -7.03 27.40
C LYS A 275 1.73 -5.53 27.45
N SER A 276 2.37 -4.80 28.37
CA SER A 276 2.16 -3.35 28.47
C SER A 276 2.65 -2.71 27.17
N PRO A 277 1.80 -2.00 26.40
CA PRO A 277 2.23 -1.36 25.15
C PRO A 277 3.42 -0.40 25.36
N CYS A 278 3.66 -0.04 26.61
CA CYS A 278 4.70 0.84 27.08
C CYS A 278 6.05 0.18 27.42
N LYS A 279 6.10 -1.15 27.63
CA LYS A 279 7.30 -1.90 28.04
C LYS A 279 8.01 -2.63 26.90
N PHE A 280 7.39 -2.71 25.71
CA PHE A 280 7.84 -3.54 24.59
C PHE A 280 8.44 -2.72 23.45
N ARG A 281 9.31 -1.75 23.74
CA ARG A 281 10.11 -1.19 22.65
C ARG A 281 11.02 -2.26 22.06
N ASP A 282 11.56 -3.17 22.87
CA ASP A 282 12.44 -4.24 22.36
C ASP A 282 11.71 -5.21 21.40
N ASP A 283 10.46 -5.62 21.67
CA ASP A 283 9.72 -6.52 20.76
C ASP A 283 8.96 -5.79 19.63
N VAL A 284 8.66 -4.49 19.78
CA VAL A 284 7.97 -3.68 18.75
C VAL A 284 8.95 -2.98 17.82
N GLU A 285 10.15 -2.60 18.28
CA GLU A 285 11.30 -2.39 17.40
C GLU A 285 11.61 -3.71 16.71
N GLU A 286 11.60 -4.87 17.41
CA GLU A 286 11.70 -6.13 16.69
C GLU A 286 10.55 -6.33 15.67
N ASP A 287 9.28 -6.01 15.93
CA ASP A 287 8.19 -6.23 14.95
C ASP A 287 8.10 -5.14 13.83
N ILE A 288 8.34 -3.86 14.13
CA ILE A 288 8.23 -2.73 13.19
C ILE A 288 9.57 -2.47 12.47
N GLU A 289 10.71 -2.60 13.14
CA GLU A 289 12.02 -2.69 12.47
C GLU A 289 12.16 -4.04 11.75
N ASN A 290 11.54 -5.16 12.18
CA ASN A 290 11.51 -6.33 11.29
C ASN A 290 10.68 -6.13 10.02
N GLU A 291 9.60 -5.34 10.04
CA GLU A 291 8.79 -5.12 8.83
C GLU A 291 9.31 -4.01 7.92
N ARG A 292 9.99 -2.98 8.46
CA ARG A 292 10.56 -1.88 7.65
C ARG A 292 12.08 -1.93 7.48
N GLU A 293 12.81 -2.44 8.46
CA GLU A 293 14.28 -2.44 8.50
C GLU A 293 14.91 -3.73 7.93
N LYS A 294 14.11 -4.74 7.57
CA LYS A 294 14.58 -6.00 6.96
C LYS A 294 13.91 -6.35 5.62
N LEU A 295 13.27 -5.37 4.97
CA LEU A 295 13.05 -5.44 3.53
C LEU A 295 14.42 -5.29 2.85
N TYR A 296 14.64 -5.99 1.74
CA TYR A 296 15.89 -6.01 0.99
C TYR A 296 17.03 -6.86 1.59
N GLU A 297 16.73 -7.78 2.51
CA GLU A 297 17.70 -8.80 2.96
C GLU A 297 17.49 -10.15 2.28
N GLU A 298 18.59 -10.72 1.76
CA GLU A 298 18.65 -12.09 1.23
C GLU A 298 19.19 -13.03 2.33
N ARG A 299 18.33 -13.89 2.88
CA ARG A 299 18.66 -14.74 4.05
C ARG A 299 18.96 -16.20 3.72
N ASP A 300 18.48 -16.67 2.58
CA ASP A 300 18.63 -18.07 2.16
C ASP A 300 18.95 -18.06 0.66
N THR A 301 20.18 -18.43 0.34
CA THR A 301 20.72 -18.41 -1.04
C THR A 301 20.07 -19.43 -1.95
N ARG A 302 19.24 -20.34 -1.40
CA ARG A 302 18.50 -21.32 -2.20
C ARG A 302 17.22 -20.70 -2.77
N LEU A 303 16.62 -19.76 -2.04
CA LEU A 303 15.38 -19.09 -2.42
C LEU A 303 15.61 -18.12 -3.61
N PRO A 304 14.55 -17.69 -4.31
CA PRO A 304 14.65 -16.66 -5.33
C PRO A 304 15.26 -15.37 -4.79
N SER A 305 16.48 -15.06 -5.24
CA SER A 305 17.21 -13.85 -4.85
C SER A 305 16.41 -12.57 -5.08
N LEU A 306 16.82 -11.49 -4.43
CA LEU A 306 16.16 -10.19 -4.58
C LEU A 306 16.19 -9.71 -6.03
N GLY A 307 15.12 -9.04 -6.43
CA GLY A 307 14.91 -8.59 -7.81
C GLY A 307 14.44 -9.68 -8.77
N SER A 308 14.24 -10.92 -8.31
CA SER A 308 13.65 -11.99 -9.12
C SER A 308 12.20 -11.69 -9.45
N ARG A 309 11.79 -11.98 -10.68
CA ARG A 309 10.41 -11.78 -11.16
C ARG A 309 9.56 -13.01 -10.86
N VAL A 310 8.33 -12.82 -10.41
CA VAL A 310 7.46 -13.91 -9.96
C VAL A 310 6.02 -13.77 -10.45
N ARG A 311 5.30 -14.89 -10.49
CA ARG A 311 3.85 -15.01 -10.74
C ARG A 311 3.21 -15.95 -9.71
N ARG A 312 1.88 -16.11 -9.76
CA ARG A 312 1.16 -17.17 -9.05
C ARG A 312 1.82 -18.54 -9.30
N GLY A 313 2.14 -19.24 -8.23
CA GLY A 313 2.66 -20.60 -8.26
C GLY A 313 1.54 -21.63 -8.19
N ARG A 314 1.93 -22.91 -8.17
CA ARG A 314 1.00 -24.05 -8.17
C ARG A 314 0.10 -24.08 -6.94
N ASP A 315 0.60 -23.61 -5.80
CA ASP A 315 -0.08 -23.66 -4.50
C ASP A 315 -0.76 -22.31 -4.17
N TRP A 316 -1.02 -21.47 -5.16
CA TRP A 316 -1.67 -20.17 -4.97
C TRP A 316 -3.12 -20.34 -4.50
N HIS A 317 -3.43 -19.83 -3.30
CA HIS A 317 -4.76 -19.87 -2.69
C HIS A 317 -5.31 -18.49 -2.33
N PHE A 318 -4.52 -17.45 -2.55
CA PHE A 318 -4.95 -16.06 -2.38
C PHE A 318 -5.85 -15.69 -3.56
N SER A 319 -6.80 -14.77 -3.39
CA SER A 319 -7.61 -14.29 -4.54
C SER A 319 -6.73 -13.48 -5.51
N ASP A 320 -7.28 -12.51 -6.25
CA ASP A 320 -6.52 -11.77 -7.27
C ASP A 320 -5.58 -10.68 -6.72
N GLN A 321 -4.82 -10.98 -5.65
CA GLN A 321 -3.90 -10.03 -4.99
C GLN A 321 -2.78 -9.52 -5.90
N ASP A 322 -2.37 -10.32 -6.88
CA ASP A 322 -1.38 -10.02 -7.91
C ASP A 322 -2.00 -9.34 -9.15
N ASN A 323 -3.32 -9.17 -9.19
CA ASN A 323 -4.07 -8.60 -10.32
C ASN A 323 -3.73 -9.26 -11.68
N LEU A 324 -3.42 -10.56 -11.67
CA LEU A 324 -2.99 -11.35 -12.83
C LEU A 324 -1.67 -10.88 -13.48
N GLY A 325 -0.89 -10.06 -12.77
CA GLY A 325 0.37 -9.49 -13.24
C GLY A 325 1.60 -10.09 -12.53
N PRO A 326 2.80 -9.84 -13.06
CA PRO A 326 4.05 -10.24 -12.41
C PRO A 326 4.37 -9.35 -11.19
N GLY A 327 5.23 -9.87 -10.31
CA GLY A 327 5.78 -9.16 -9.17
C GLY A 327 7.30 -9.34 -9.05
N THR A 328 7.89 -8.67 -8.06
CA THR A 328 9.33 -8.70 -7.77
C THR A 328 9.56 -9.15 -6.34
N VAL A 329 10.49 -10.09 -6.13
CA VAL A 329 10.95 -10.45 -4.78
C VAL A 329 11.79 -9.31 -4.21
N ILE A 330 11.37 -8.76 -3.07
CA ILE A 330 12.02 -7.63 -2.41
C ILE A 330 12.55 -7.97 -1.00
N GLY A 331 12.35 -9.19 -0.51
CA GLY A 331 12.89 -9.61 0.79
C GLY A 331 12.69 -11.09 1.10
N HIS A 332 13.51 -11.63 2.00
CA HIS A 332 13.28 -12.93 2.64
C HIS A 332 12.86 -12.72 4.10
N CYS A 333 11.77 -13.36 4.52
CA CYS A 333 11.33 -13.31 5.91
C CYS A 333 12.29 -14.09 6.82
N LYS A 334 12.28 -13.77 8.13
CA LYS A 334 13.00 -14.56 9.17
C LYS A 334 12.56 -16.03 9.21
N LYS A 335 11.28 -16.29 8.94
CA LYS A 335 10.73 -17.65 8.83
C LYS A 335 11.21 -18.27 7.52
N LYS A 336 11.76 -19.49 7.60
CA LYS A 336 12.27 -20.23 6.44
C LYS A 336 11.18 -20.40 5.38
N GLY A 337 11.57 -20.30 4.11
CA GLY A 337 10.68 -20.55 2.98
C GLY A 337 9.61 -19.49 2.75
N ILE A 338 9.76 -18.26 3.24
CA ILE A 338 8.80 -17.17 3.00
C ILE A 338 9.49 -15.98 2.33
N LEU A 339 8.95 -15.57 1.18
CA LEU A 339 9.37 -14.42 0.38
C LEU A 339 8.47 -13.22 0.63
N VAL A 340 9.01 -12.02 0.49
CA VAL A 340 8.27 -10.77 0.37
C VAL A 340 8.27 -10.33 -1.09
N VAL A 341 7.09 -10.13 -1.67
CA VAL A 341 6.92 -9.76 -3.07
C VAL A 341 6.21 -8.42 -3.18
N GLU A 342 6.77 -7.51 -3.97
CA GLU A 342 6.10 -6.31 -4.45
C GLU A 342 5.57 -6.57 -5.86
N TRP A 343 4.25 -6.58 -6.00
CA TRP A 343 3.56 -6.75 -7.28
C TRP A 343 3.69 -5.50 -8.12
N ASP A 344 3.51 -5.64 -9.45
CA ASP A 344 3.69 -4.49 -10.32
C ASP A 344 2.66 -3.37 -10.09
N THR A 345 1.54 -3.71 -9.45
CA THR A 345 0.49 -2.81 -8.94
C THR A 345 0.87 -2.09 -7.64
N CYS A 346 2.12 -2.21 -7.19
CA CYS A 346 2.67 -1.64 -5.96
C CYS A 346 2.12 -2.24 -4.66
N SER A 347 1.35 -3.34 -4.72
CA SER A 347 0.93 -4.08 -3.53
C SER A 347 2.07 -4.96 -3.03
N ARG A 348 2.23 -5.07 -1.70
CA ARG A 348 3.26 -5.90 -1.06
C ARG A 348 2.62 -7.00 -0.23
N ASN A 349 3.06 -8.23 -0.42
CA ASN A 349 2.56 -9.40 0.31
C ASN A 349 3.66 -10.44 0.50
N THR A 350 3.41 -11.43 1.35
CA THR A 350 4.35 -12.51 1.65
C THR A 350 3.83 -13.85 1.16
N TYR A 351 4.72 -14.67 0.60
CA TYR A 351 4.36 -15.94 -0.04
C TYR A 351 5.34 -17.04 0.34
N ARG A 352 4.83 -18.27 0.50
CA ARG A 352 5.64 -19.46 0.75
C ARG A 352 6.30 -19.95 -0.54
N PHE A 353 7.56 -20.33 -0.43
CA PHE A 353 8.37 -20.83 -1.53
C PHE A 353 9.36 -21.88 -1.01
N GLY A 354 9.10 -23.15 -1.33
CA GLY A 354 9.97 -24.28 -0.99
C GLY A 354 9.57 -25.01 0.31
N PRO A 355 10.50 -25.80 0.88
CA PRO A 355 10.24 -26.64 2.04
C PRO A 355 10.08 -25.80 3.31
N MET A 356 8.96 -26.01 4.01
CA MET A 356 8.68 -25.42 5.31
C MET A 356 9.28 -26.29 6.44
N ASP A 357 9.19 -25.83 7.69
CA ASP A 357 9.63 -26.63 8.87
C ASP A 357 8.79 -27.92 9.05
N SER A 358 7.56 -27.93 8.53
CA SER A 358 6.79 -29.14 8.25
C SER A 358 7.24 -29.71 6.91
N SER A 359 7.38 -31.03 6.78
CA SER A 359 7.83 -31.77 5.58
C SER A 359 6.93 -31.66 4.32
N ILE A 360 6.30 -30.50 4.10
CA ILE A 360 5.42 -30.14 2.99
C ILE A 360 6.09 -28.97 2.26
N GLU A 361 6.25 -29.11 0.94
CA GLU A 361 6.77 -28.06 0.07
C GLU A 361 5.62 -27.26 -0.54
N LEU A 362 5.65 -25.94 -0.34
CA LEU A 362 4.63 -25.03 -0.87
C LEU A 362 5.28 -23.99 -1.79
N PHE A 363 4.76 -23.87 -3.00
CA PHE A 363 5.14 -22.88 -4.00
C PHE A 363 3.92 -22.03 -4.32
N GLU A 364 3.61 -21.11 -3.41
CA GLU A 364 2.52 -20.14 -3.59
C GLU A 364 2.86 -19.18 -4.73
N VAL A 365 4.15 -18.87 -4.95
CA VAL A 365 4.64 -18.10 -6.11
C VAL A 365 5.64 -18.92 -6.93
N GLN A 366 5.83 -18.58 -8.20
CA GLN A 366 6.83 -19.17 -9.10
C GLN A 366 7.65 -18.09 -9.81
N VAL A 367 8.91 -18.37 -10.14
CA VAL A 367 9.78 -17.42 -10.84
C VAL A 367 9.43 -17.36 -12.32
N CYS A 368 9.42 -16.16 -12.92
CA CYS A 368 9.15 -15.93 -14.34
C CYS A 368 10.21 -15.03 -14.99
N ASN A 369 10.20 -14.94 -16.32
CA ASN A 369 11.10 -14.09 -17.11
C ASN A 369 10.40 -12.83 -17.64
N GLU A 370 9.24 -12.48 -17.07
CA GLU A 370 8.48 -11.32 -17.51
C GLU A 370 9.06 -10.03 -16.90
N PRO A 371 9.64 -9.14 -17.73
CA PRO A 371 10.27 -7.93 -17.24
C PRO A 371 9.23 -6.94 -16.71
N ARG A 372 9.67 -6.04 -15.81
CA ARG A 372 8.84 -4.89 -15.41
C ARG A 372 8.60 -3.98 -16.62
N ILE A 373 7.33 -3.68 -16.88
CA ILE A 373 6.93 -2.69 -17.88
C ILE A 373 6.45 -1.44 -17.13
N LEU A 374 7.00 -0.29 -17.48
CA LEU A 374 6.60 1.01 -16.92
C LEU A 374 5.44 1.57 -17.72
N GLU A 375 4.43 2.10 -17.04
CA GLU A 375 3.28 2.76 -17.68
C GLU A 375 3.44 4.28 -17.66
N ASN A 376 3.59 4.84 -16.46
CA ASN A 376 3.68 6.29 -16.23
C ASN A 376 4.83 6.67 -15.28
N GLU A 377 5.52 5.69 -14.72
CA GLU A 377 6.61 5.90 -13.75
C GLU A 377 7.94 6.17 -14.45
N LEU A 378 8.79 6.98 -13.82
CA LEU A 378 10.15 7.22 -14.30
C LEU A 378 11.05 5.99 -14.12
N ILE A 379 10.87 5.28 -13.00
CA ILE A 379 11.50 4.01 -12.64
C ILE A 379 10.61 3.32 -11.60
N ALA A 380 10.62 1.99 -11.56
CA ALA A 380 9.87 1.20 -10.59
C ALA A 380 10.66 -0.03 -10.13
N THR A 381 10.22 -0.63 -9.03
CA THR A 381 10.72 -1.93 -8.56
C THR A 381 10.53 -3.00 -9.64
N GLY A 382 11.56 -3.83 -9.82
CA GLY A 382 11.61 -4.84 -10.87
C GLY A 382 12.18 -4.34 -12.21
N CYS A 383 12.45 -3.04 -12.36
CA CYS A 383 13.18 -2.52 -13.52
C CYS A 383 14.60 -3.06 -13.55
N ILE A 384 15.05 -3.46 -14.73
CA ILE A 384 16.43 -3.85 -14.97
C ILE A 384 17.22 -2.60 -15.31
N VAL A 385 18.34 -2.39 -14.64
CA VAL A 385 19.15 -1.17 -14.74
C VAL A 385 20.62 -1.50 -14.97
N LYS A 386 21.33 -0.53 -15.55
CA LYS A 386 22.80 -0.48 -15.62
C LYS A 386 23.28 0.82 -14.99
N ARG A 387 24.58 0.87 -14.64
CA ARG A 387 25.20 2.12 -14.19
C ARG A 387 25.38 3.08 -15.36
N ASP A 388 25.16 4.36 -15.11
CA ASP A 388 25.60 5.41 -16.02
C ASP A 388 27.06 5.78 -15.71
N TRP A 389 27.98 5.24 -16.51
CA TRP A 389 29.43 5.42 -16.38
C TRP A 389 29.91 6.86 -16.59
N THR A 390 29.02 7.80 -16.92
CA THR A 390 29.38 9.22 -17.02
C THR A 390 29.56 9.92 -15.67
N VAL A 391 29.20 9.27 -14.56
CA VAL A 391 29.15 9.88 -13.21
C VAL A 391 30.19 9.32 -12.22
N TYR A 392 30.80 8.16 -12.47
CA TYR A 392 31.71 7.48 -11.52
C TYR A 392 33.04 7.05 -12.16
N GLU A 393 34.15 7.26 -11.44
CA GLU A 393 35.45 6.66 -11.75
C GLU A 393 35.44 5.14 -11.44
N GLN A 394 36.26 4.42 -12.19
CA GLN A 394 36.20 2.99 -12.45
C GLN A 394 36.53 2.14 -11.19
N ASP A 395 35.51 1.66 -10.47
CA ASP A 395 35.65 0.57 -9.50
C ASP A 395 35.50 -0.78 -10.21
N ASP A 396 36.61 -1.52 -10.33
CA ASP A 396 36.85 -2.65 -11.26
C ASP A 396 36.15 -3.98 -10.88
N ASP A 397 35.22 -4.00 -9.92
CA ASP A 397 34.76 -5.25 -9.28
C ASP A 397 33.24 -5.41 -9.16
N THR A 398 32.46 -4.72 -10.01
CA THR A 398 30.98 -4.80 -9.95
C THR A 398 30.32 -5.00 -11.31
N ASP A 399 29.40 -5.97 -11.37
CA ASP A 399 28.61 -6.31 -12.57
C ASP A 399 27.81 -5.11 -13.11
N ASP A 400 27.71 -5.05 -14.44
CA ASP A 400 27.08 -3.94 -15.16
C ASP A 400 25.55 -3.88 -15.04
N ILE A 401 24.89 -4.98 -14.71
CA ILE A 401 23.42 -5.12 -14.76
C ILE A 401 22.84 -5.55 -13.41
N GLY A 402 21.71 -4.96 -13.04
CA GLY A 402 21.02 -5.24 -11.78
C GLY A 402 19.52 -5.02 -11.85
N SER A 403 18.81 -5.41 -10.80
CA SER A 403 17.38 -5.16 -10.62
C SER A 403 17.16 -4.06 -9.58
N ALA A 404 16.31 -3.09 -9.89
CA ALA A 404 15.78 -2.15 -8.90
C ALA A 404 14.89 -2.92 -7.92
N ILE A 405 15.27 -2.94 -6.65
CA ILE A 405 14.54 -3.63 -5.58
C ILE A 405 13.78 -2.66 -4.67
N SER A 406 14.16 -1.39 -4.65
CA SER A 406 13.42 -0.32 -3.98
C SER A 406 13.51 0.97 -4.80
N VAL A 407 12.41 1.70 -4.92
CA VAL A 407 12.36 3.05 -5.48
C VAL A 407 11.62 3.95 -4.49
N GLN A 408 12.30 4.98 -3.99
CA GLN A 408 11.73 5.98 -3.10
C GLN A 408 11.14 7.16 -3.87
N GLU A 409 10.17 7.88 -3.29
CA GLU A 409 9.51 9.03 -3.92
C GLU A 409 10.48 10.16 -4.31
N ASN A 410 11.57 10.30 -3.56
CA ASN A 410 12.61 11.29 -3.84
C ASN A 410 13.48 10.90 -5.08
N GLY A 411 13.39 9.66 -5.57
CA GLY A 411 14.22 9.15 -6.67
C GLY A 411 15.48 8.42 -6.21
N ALA A 412 15.62 8.10 -4.93
CA ALA A 412 16.63 7.15 -4.46
C ALA A 412 16.22 5.71 -4.83
N VAL A 413 17.12 4.97 -5.45
CA VAL A 413 16.88 3.62 -5.98
C VAL A 413 17.89 2.66 -5.39
N LEU A 414 17.40 1.61 -4.72
CA LEU A 414 18.24 0.49 -4.26
C LEU A 414 18.30 -0.57 -5.36
N VAL A 415 19.52 -0.93 -5.77
CA VAL A 415 19.75 -1.90 -6.85
C VAL A 415 20.46 -3.14 -6.31
N GLN A 416 19.92 -4.30 -6.66
CA GLN A 416 20.55 -5.61 -6.49
C GLN A 416 21.33 -5.97 -7.76
N TRP A 417 22.66 -5.95 -7.69
CA TRP A 417 23.54 -6.31 -8.81
C TRP A 417 23.62 -7.83 -9.00
N GLN A 418 24.05 -8.26 -10.19
CA GLN A 418 24.13 -9.67 -10.58
C GLN A 418 25.03 -10.51 -9.64
N ASN A 419 26.08 -9.90 -9.08
CA ASN A 419 26.99 -10.50 -8.09
C ASN A 419 26.40 -10.61 -6.67
N GLY A 420 25.17 -10.15 -6.44
CA GLY A 420 24.56 -10.16 -5.10
C GLY A 420 24.86 -8.90 -4.27
N PHE A 421 25.66 -7.96 -4.76
CA PHE A 421 25.90 -6.70 -4.06
C PHE A 421 24.71 -5.75 -4.18
N GLN A 422 24.43 -5.00 -3.11
CA GLN A 422 23.39 -3.97 -3.09
C GLN A 422 23.99 -2.58 -2.92
N LYS A 423 23.47 -1.61 -3.68
CA LYS A 423 23.88 -0.22 -3.54
C LYS A 423 22.75 0.72 -3.92
N ALA A 424 22.68 1.85 -3.22
CA ALA A 424 21.73 2.92 -3.50
C ALA A 424 22.31 3.91 -4.53
N TYR A 425 21.45 4.37 -5.42
CA TYR A 425 21.76 5.29 -6.52
C TYR A 425 20.66 6.33 -6.67
N ARG A 426 20.95 7.43 -7.37
CA ARG A 426 19.97 8.49 -7.66
C ARG A 426 19.40 8.32 -9.06
N TYR A 427 18.09 8.47 -9.20
CA TYR A 427 17.39 8.50 -10.46
C TYR A 427 16.33 9.60 -10.42
N GLY A 428 16.77 10.83 -10.71
CA GLY A 428 15.96 12.05 -10.62
C GLY A 428 16.08 12.79 -9.28
N TYR A 429 16.66 12.17 -8.24
CA TYR A 429 16.95 12.82 -6.95
C TYR A 429 17.95 13.98 -7.15
N GLU A 430 17.56 15.19 -6.74
CA GLU A 430 18.31 16.44 -6.97
C GLU A 430 18.68 16.69 -8.45
N GLY A 431 17.94 16.09 -9.40
CA GLY A 431 18.20 16.19 -10.83
C GLY A 431 19.36 15.33 -11.34
N HIS A 432 19.90 14.42 -10.51
CA HIS A 432 20.97 13.49 -10.87
C HIS A 432 20.43 12.12 -11.30
N PHE A 433 21.08 11.51 -12.29
CA PHE A 433 20.75 10.18 -12.82
C PHE A 433 22.01 9.32 -12.88
N ASP A 434 22.15 8.43 -11.90
CA ASP A 434 23.29 7.53 -11.73
C ASP A 434 23.06 6.17 -12.44
N LEU A 435 21.84 5.90 -12.88
CA LEU A 435 21.41 4.64 -13.51
C LEU A 435 20.82 4.87 -14.90
N GLN A 436 20.90 3.85 -15.74
CA GLN A 436 20.21 3.74 -17.01
C GLN A 436 19.25 2.55 -16.97
N ILE A 437 17.98 2.76 -17.32
CA ILE A 437 17.00 1.68 -17.44
C ILE A 437 17.29 0.89 -18.72
N CYS A 438 17.43 -0.42 -18.59
CA CYS A 438 17.58 -1.33 -19.73
C CYS A 438 16.29 -1.41 -20.53
N ASP A 439 16.42 -1.62 -21.84
CA ASP A 439 15.29 -2.12 -22.62
C ASP A 439 14.88 -3.50 -22.07
N PRO A 440 13.64 -3.66 -21.56
CA PRO A 440 13.17 -4.90 -20.95
C PRO A 440 13.19 -6.09 -21.91
N PHE A 441 13.22 -5.84 -23.22
CA PHE A 441 13.27 -6.89 -24.25
C PHE A 441 14.67 -7.01 -24.90
N SER A 442 15.67 -6.32 -24.37
CA SER A 442 17.04 -6.49 -24.83
C SER A 442 17.54 -7.92 -24.56
N PRO A 443 18.40 -8.49 -25.43
CA PRO A 443 18.99 -9.82 -25.21
C PRO A 443 19.80 -9.91 -23.90
N GLU A 444 20.26 -8.78 -23.37
CA GLU A 444 20.98 -8.69 -22.10
C GLU A 444 20.02 -8.80 -20.91
N ALA A 445 18.91 -8.05 -20.92
CA ALA A 445 17.85 -8.15 -19.92
C ALA A 445 17.19 -9.54 -19.90
N ALA A 446 16.90 -10.11 -21.07
CA ALA A 446 16.33 -11.45 -21.18
C ALA A 446 17.27 -12.52 -20.59
N ARG A 447 18.58 -12.48 -20.92
CA ARG A 447 19.58 -13.40 -20.35
C ARG A 447 19.71 -13.24 -18.84
N TYR A 448 19.64 -12.01 -18.32
CA TYR A 448 19.70 -11.75 -16.89
C TYR A 448 18.51 -12.38 -16.15
N LEU A 449 17.29 -12.25 -16.68
CA LEU A 449 16.10 -12.88 -16.09
C LEU A 449 16.13 -14.41 -16.20
N GLU A 450 16.60 -14.96 -17.33
CA GLU A 450 16.79 -16.40 -17.49
C GLU A 450 17.82 -16.98 -16.51
N ASP A 451 18.92 -16.27 -16.24
CA ASP A 451 19.92 -16.69 -15.26
C ASP A 451 19.33 -16.77 -13.85
N LYS A 452 18.48 -15.81 -13.48
CA LYS A 452 17.74 -15.82 -12.20
C LYS A 452 16.82 -17.05 -12.10
N ILE A 453 16.11 -17.42 -13.17
CA ILE A 453 15.27 -18.63 -13.19
C ILE A 453 16.13 -19.88 -13.06
N ARG A 454 17.24 -19.98 -13.82
CA ARG A 454 18.13 -21.15 -13.78
C ARG A 454 18.71 -21.39 -12.39
N LYS A 455 19.14 -20.31 -11.70
CA LYS A 455 19.66 -20.39 -10.32
C LYS A 455 18.64 -20.97 -9.35
N VAL A 456 17.36 -20.62 -9.50
CA VAL A 456 16.28 -21.16 -8.66
C VAL A 456 15.95 -22.60 -9.05
N ALA A 457 15.90 -22.92 -10.34
CA ALA A 457 15.62 -24.27 -10.83
C ALA A 457 16.64 -25.34 -10.36
N ILE A 458 17.90 -24.94 -10.10
CA ILE A 458 18.93 -25.82 -9.53
C ILE A 458 18.54 -26.27 -8.11
N ASN A 459 17.97 -25.37 -7.31
CA ASN A 459 17.63 -25.63 -5.91
C ASN A 459 16.20 -26.17 -5.74
N PHE A 460 15.29 -25.72 -6.60
CA PHE A 460 13.86 -26.00 -6.53
C PHE A 460 13.28 -26.24 -7.94
N PRO A 461 13.48 -27.44 -8.53
CA PRO A 461 12.98 -27.75 -9.87
C PRO A 461 11.45 -27.63 -9.97
N ASP A 462 10.74 -27.96 -8.89
CA ASP A 462 9.28 -27.85 -8.76
C ASP A 462 8.77 -26.41 -8.63
N GLY A 463 9.64 -25.46 -8.27
CA GLY A 463 9.34 -24.03 -8.18
C GLY A 463 9.40 -23.30 -9.52
N VAL A 464 9.64 -24.03 -10.62
CA VAL A 464 9.79 -23.53 -11.99
C VAL A 464 9.01 -24.46 -12.94
N GLN A 465 7.76 -24.15 -13.25
CA GLN A 465 7.02 -24.87 -14.30
C GLN A 465 7.04 -24.10 -15.64
N PRO A 466 7.22 -24.80 -16.79
CA PRO A 466 7.07 -24.18 -18.10
C PRO A 466 5.61 -23.80 -18.35
N TYR A 467 5.39 -22.56 -18.80
CA TYR A 467 4.07 -22.04 -19.18
C TYR A 467 3.53 -22.80 -20.41
N HIS A 468 2.68 -23.82 -20.20
CA HIS A 468 1.84 -24.41 -21.23
C HIS A 468 0.50 -23.67 -21.27
N GLN A 469 0.24 -22.92 -22.35
CA GLN A 469 -1.11 -22.52 -22.73
C GLN A 469 -1.86 -23.75 -23.25
N ASP A 470 -2.57 -24.46 -22.37
CA ASP A 470 -3.53 -25.49 -22.80
C ASP A 470 -4.95 -25.08 -22.40
N VAL A 471 -5.65 -24.45 -23.34
CA VAL A 471 -7.11 -24.48 -23.40
C VAL A 471 -7.50 -25.91 -23.80
N LYS A 472 -7.88 -26.74 -22.82
CA LYS A 472 -8.44 -28.08 -23.09
C LYS A 472 -9.78 -27.95 -23.81
N ILE A 473 -9.88 -28.52 -25.01
CA ILE A 473 -11.13 -29.05 -25.52
C ILE A 473 -11.07 -30.57 -25.34
N ASP A 474 -12.03 -31.04 -24.55
CA ASP A 474 -12.21 -32.40 -24.04
C ASP A 474 -12.52 -33.41 -25.17
N LEU A 475 -12.05 -34.65 -25.04
CA LEU A 475 -12.79 -35.88 -25.40
C LEU A 475 -11.92 -37.14 -25.21
N GLY A 476 -12.12 -37.82 -24.08
CA GLY A 476 -12.24 -39.28 -23.98
C GLY A 476 -10.99 -40.14 -24.14
N TYR A 477 -10.38 -40.53 -23.02
CA TYR A 477 -9.55 -41.74 -22.93
C TYR A 477 -10.42 -43.00 -23.01
N VAL A 478 -10.16 -43.88 -23.98
CA VAL A 478 -10.33 -45.33 -23.81
C VAL A 478 -9.03 -46.00 -24.23
N SER A 479 -8.51 -46.82 -23.32
CA SER A 479 -7.25 -47.54 -23.35
C SER A 479 -7.08 -48.44 -24.57
N ASP A 480 -5.86 -48.53 -25.09
CA ASP A 480 -5.47 -49.58 -26.04
C ASP A 480 -4.49 -50.55 -25.38
N PRO A 481 -4.71 -51.87 -25.45
CA PRO A 481 -3.65 -52.85 -25.37
C PRO A 481 -3.35 -53.46 -26.75
N SER A 482 -2.05 -53.63 -27.00
CA SER A 482 -1.42 -54.67 -27.83
C SER A 482 -1.21 -54.46 -29.35
N LEU A 483 0.08 -54.24 -29.69
CA LEU A 483 0.90 -55.04 -30.62
C LEU A 483 0.16 -55.90 -31.68
N LYS A 484 0.26 -55.53 -32.97
CA LYS A 484 1.08 -56.20 -34.02
C LYS A 484 0.60 -55.98 -35.46
N LYS A 485 1.60 -55.82 -36.34
CA LYS A 485 1.74 -56.30 -37.74
C LYS A 485 1.17 -55.49 -38.92
N HIS A 486 2.08 -55.24 -39.87
CA HIS A 486 2.00 -55.38 -41.34
C HIS A 486 0.96 -54.52 -42.09
N VAL A 487 1.12 -54.11 -43.35
CA VAL A 487 2.18 -53.94 -44.35
C VAL A 487 1.45 -53.21 -45.50
N ASP A 488 2.16 -52.35 -46.22
CA ASP A 488 1.86 -51.79 -47.55
C ASP A 488 0.50 -51.13 -47.86
N SER A 489 0.54 -49.86 -48.25
CA SER A 489 0.49 -49.52 -49.69
C SER A 489 0.64 -48.02 -49.92
N ARG A 490 1.32 -47.71 -51.02
CA ARG A 490 1.63 -46.39 -51.58
C ARG A 490 0.35 -45.68 -52.04
N GLU A 491 0.33 -44.36 -51.89
CA GLU A 491 0.06 -43.45 -53.01
C GLU A 491 0.64 -42.06 -52.73
N GLU A 492 1.40 -41.57 -53.70
CA GLU A 492 2.09 -40.27 -53.69
C GLU A 492 1.11 -39.13 -53.93
N ASN A 493 1.28 -38.01 -53.21
CA ASN A 493 0.94 -36.69 -53.74
C ASN A 493 1.93 -35.65 -53.22
N THR A 494 2.85 -35.26 -54.08
CA THR A 494 3.84 -34.19 -53.91
C THR A 494 3.18 -32.81 -54.06
N VAL A 495 3.31 -31.92 -53.08
CA VAL A 495 3.31 -30.45 -53.31
C VAL A 495 4.24 -29.74 -52.32
N THR A 496 5.47 -29.50 -52.80
CA THR A 496 6.40 -28.37 -52.58
C THR A 496 6.45 -27.65 -51.22
N SER A 497 7.58 -27.86 -50.52
CA SER A 497 8.13 -26.97 -49.51
C SER A 497 8.49 -25.60 -50.09
N LYS A 498 8.00 -24.52 -49.49
CA LYS A 498 8.55 -23.16 -49.65
C LYS A 498 8.99 -22.64 -48.29
N THR A 499 10.30 -22.71 -48.06
CA THR A 499 11.05 -21.94 -47.08
C THR A 499 11.06 -20.47 -47.50
N ILE A 500 10.76 -19.54 -46.59
CA ILE A 500 11.02 -18.10 -46.74
C ILE A 500 11.84 -17.64 -45.53
N PRO A 501 12.85 -16.75 -45.72
CA PRO A 501 14.08 -16.77 -44.95
C PRO A 501 14.11 -15.78 -43.77
N ILE A 502 15.04 -16.06 -42.87
CA ILE A 502 15.49 -15.24 -41.75
C ILE A 502 15.94 -13.86 -42.27
N LEU A 503 15.26 -12.78 -41.83
CA LEU A 503 15.67 -11.39 -42.09
C LEU A 503 16.37 -10.81 -40.86
N LYS A 504 17.64 -10.47 -41.08
CA LYS A 504 18.56 -9.76 -40.17
C LYS A 504 17.97 -8.41 -39.73
N VAL A 505 18.01 -8.11 -38.43
CA VAL A 505 17.72 -6.76 -37.91
C VAL A 505 19.05 -6.02 -37.65
N PRO A 506 19.22 -4.78 -38.16
CA PRO A 506 20.43 -3.99 -37.94
C PRO A 506 20.49 -3.41 -36.51
N LYS A 507 21.70 -3.34 -35.95
CA LYS A 507 22.04 -2.65 -34.71
C LYS A 507 21.99 -1.12 -34.86
N GLY A 508 21.58 -0.46 -33.76
CA GLY A 508 21.90 0.94 -33.43
C GLY A 508 20.79 1.94 -33.78
N VAL A 509 20.60 3.10 -33.14
CA VAL A 509 21.27 3.88 -32.09
C VAL A 509 20.20 4.95 -31.72
N TYR A 510 19.85 5.29 -30.47
CA TYR A 510 20.40 6.35 -29.62
C TYR A 510 19.45 6.53 -28.41
N PHE A 511 19.98 6.57 -27.20
CA PHE A 511 19.47 7.44 -26.13
C PHE A 511 20.46 8.60 -26.01
N ARG A 512 19.98 9.83 -26.20
CA ARG A 512 20.60 11.06 -25.69
C ARG A 512 19.48 11.97 -25.23
N ASN A 513 19.49 12.31 -23.95
CA ASN A 513 18.71 13.40 -23.38
C ASN A 513 19.57 14.66 -23.43
N ASP A 514 19.00 15.73 -23.98
CA ASP A 514 19.48 17.08 -23.74
C ASP A 514 18.40 17.92 -23.04
N LYS A 515 18.92 18.87 -22.27
CA LYS A 515 18.41 19.49 -21.04
C LYS A 515 17.37 20.62 -21.23
N LEU A 516 16.38 20.63 -20.31
CA LEU A 516 15.85 21.76 -19.50
C LEU A 516 15.22 23.02 -20.18
N LYS A 517 13.95 23.37 -19.82
CA LYS A 517 13.56 24.43 -18.85
C LYS A 517 12.06 24.84 -18.91
N ASN A 518 11.55 25.12 -17.71
CA ASN A 518 10.37 25.86 -17.24
C ASN A 518 9.47 26.62 -18.23
N GLU A 519 8.16 26.58 -18.00
CA GLU A 519 7.35 27.74 -17.54
C GLU A 519 5.93 27.31 -17.12
N ILE A 520 5.42 27.94 -16.05
CA ILE A 520 4.07 27.85 -15.50
C ILE A 520 3.27 29.04 -16.03
N SER A 521 1.99 28.86 -16.38
CA SER A 521 0.96 29.90 -16.19
C SER A 521 -0.46 29.35 -16.23
N ASP A 522 -1.28 29.94 -15.38
CA ASP A 522 -2.65 29.65 -14.98
C ASP A 522 -3.77 30.05 -15.98
N VAL A 523 -5.01 29.73 -15.56
CA VAL A 523 -6.30 30.42 -15.77
C VAL A 523 -7.37 29.73 -16.65
N GLU A 524 -8.57 29.76 -16.06
CA GLU A 524 -9.89 29.18 -16.35
C GLU A 524 -10.66 29.73 -17.58
N THR A 525 -11.82 29.09 -17.82
CA THR A 525 -13.12 29.57 -18.38
C THR A 525 -13.58 29.15 -19.79
N ASP A 526 -14.73 28.44 -19.77
CA ASP A 526 -15.94 28.44 -20.62
C ASP A 526 -15.92 28.65 -22.15
N GLY A 527 -16.63 27.73 -22.85
CA GLY A 527 -17.45 28.06 -24.02
C GLY A 527 -17.03 27.45 -25.37
N PRO A 528 -17.95 26.80 -26.12
CA PRO A 528 -17.59 25.99 -27.29
C PRO A 528 -17.48 26.85 -28.56
N THR A 529 -16.30 26.90 -29.17
CA THR A 529 -16.16 27.42 -30.53
C THR A 529 -15.22 26.52 -31.34
N PHE A 530 -15.73 25.98 -32.45
CA PHE A 530 -14.95 25.21 -33.40
C PHE A 530 -13.94 26.12 -34.09
N SER A 531 -12.65 25.88 -33.85
CA SER A 531 -11.59 26.24 -34.79
C SER A 531 -10.99 24.94 -35.33
N VAL A 532 -10.87 24.86 -36.66
CA VAL A 532 -10.17 23.76 -37.33
C VAL A 532 -8.71 23.89 -36.93
N SER A 533 -8.25 23.01 -36.05
CA SER A 533 -6.86 22.98 -35.60
C SER A 533 -5.95 22.74 -36.80
N ARG A 534 -5.01 23.66 -37.00
CA ARG A 534 -3.87 23.50 -37.93
C ARG A 534 -3.22 22.14 -37.65
N ASN A 535 -2.94 21.36 -38.70
CA ASN A 535 -2.30 20.04 -38.68
C ASN A 535 -3.15 18.90 -38.06
N GLN A 536 -3.87 18.18 -38.92
CA GLN A 536 -4.72 17.05 -38.54
C GLN A 536 -4.09 15.72 -38.95
N TRP A 537 -3.95 14.80 -38.01
CA TRP A 537 -3.53 13.42 -38.22
C TRP A 537 -4.73 12.53 -38.58
N PHE A 538 -4.47 11.58 -39.47
CA PHE A 538 -5.43 10.57 -39.93
C PHE A 538 -4.82 9.18 -39.82
N TRP A 539 -5.68 8.17 -39.66
CA TRP A 539 -5.33 6.76 -39.70
C TRP A 539 -6.18 6.03 -40.75
N LYS A 540 -5.63 4.95 -41.32
CA LYS A 540 -6.28 4.17 -42.37
C LYS A 540 -7.02 2.98 -41.77
N SER A 541 -8.32 2.86 -42.01
CA SER A 541 -9.11 1.70 -41.57
C SER A 541 -8.82 0.45 -42.41
N ARG A 542 -9.33 -0.71 -41.98
CA ARG A 542 -9.19 -1.97 -42.71
C ARG A 542 -9.85 -1.91 -44.09
N GLU A 543 -10.86 -1.07 -44.24
CA GLU A 543 -11.57 -0.79 -45.51
C GLU A 543 -10.81 0.20 -46.40
N GLY A 544 -9.64 0.70 -45.96
CA GLY A 544 -8.80 1.64 -46.71
C GLY A 544 -9.19 3.12 -46.56
N THR A 545 -10.19 3.43 -45.74
CA THR A 545 -10.68 4.80 -45.51
C THR A 545 -9.79 5.56 -44.52
N TRP A 546 -9.49 6.83 -44.82
CA TRP A 546 -8.74 7.71 -43.91
C TRP A 546 -9.67 8.38 -42.91
N ASN A 547 -9.50 8.08 -41.63
CA ASN A 547 -10.29 8.62 -40.53
C ASN A 547 -9.46 9.59 -39.69
N PRO A 548 -10.00 10.76 -39.29
CA PRO A 548 -9.28 11.69 -38.43
C PRO A 548 -9.17 11.13 -37.01
N TYR A 549 -8.07 11.44 -36.32
CA TYR A 549 -8.00 11.28 -34.87
C TYR A 549 -8.91 12.30 -34.17
N SER A 550 -9.48 11.91 -33.03
CA SER A 550 -10.20 12.85 -32.15
C SER A 550 -9.29 14.00 -31.74
N ARG A 551 -9.86 15.16 -31.36
CA ARG A 551 -9.09 16.36 -31.01
C ARG A 551 -8.01 16.07 -29.96
N GLU A 552 -8.38 15.38 -28.89
CA GLU A 552 -7.46 15.01 -27.81
C GLU A 552 -6.31 14.12 -28.30
N MET A 553 -6.61 13.09 -29.09
CA MET A 553 -5.58 12.18 -29.61
C MET A 553 -4.71 12.87 -30.67
N ASN A 554 -5.30 13.73 -31.49
CA ASN A 554 -4.57 14.55 -32.46
C ASN A 554 -3.58 15.47 -31.75
N ASP A 555 -3.99 16.15 -30.67
CA ASP A 555 -3.11 17.03 -29.89
C ASP A 555 -2.00 16.24 -29.20
N ARG A 556 -2.27 15.02 -28.72
CA ARG A 556 -1.24 14.12 -28.17
C ARG A 556 -0.23 13.70 -29.22
N ILE A 557 -0.68 13.28 -30.40
CA ILE A 557 0.23 12.94 -31.52
C ILE A 557 1.02 14.16 -31.96
N HIS A 558 0.39 15.32 -32.04
CA HIS A 558 1.05 16.56 -32.46
C HIS A 558 2.11 17.01 -31.46
N LYS A 559 1.81 17.02 -30.16
CA LYS A 559 2.79 17.30 -29.10
C LYS A 559 3.97 16.32 -29.14
N CYS A 560 3.71 15.03 -29.36
CA CYS A 560 4.76 14.02 -29.50
C CYS A 560 5.60 14.23 -30.78
N TYR A 561 4.96 14.53 -31.91
CA TYR A 561 5.61 14.80 -33.19
C TYR A 561 6.49 16.06 -33.14
N ALA A 562 5.96 17.16 -32.60
CA ALA A 562 6.67 18.43 -32.43
C ALA A 562 7.88 18.30 -31.49
N ARG A 563 7.75 17.49 -30.43
CA ARG A 563 8.84 17.21 -29.49
C ARG A 563 9.92 16.32 -30.12
N ASN A 564 9.51 15.26 -30.83
CA ASN A 564 10.44 14.36 -31.52
C ASN A 564 9.70 13.56 -32.63
N PRO A 565 10.00 13.80 -33.92
CA PRO A 565 9.37 13.09 -35.04
C PRO A 565 9.57 11.57 -35.05
N LYS A 566 10.55 11.07 -34.28
CA LYS A 566 10.84 9.64 -34.13
C LYS A 566 10.13 8.99 -32.92
N SER A 567 9.34 9.77 -32.17
CA SER A 567 8.65 9.30 -30.98
C SER A 567 7.47 8.37 -31.30
N THR A 568 6.99 7.69 -30.27
CA THR A 568 5.78 6.88 -30.33
C THR A 568 4.79 7.33 -29.27
N VAL A 569 3.51 7.29 -29.56
CA VAL A 569 2.44 7.73 -28.65
C VAL A 569 1.32 6.71 -28.64
N ILE A 570 0.72 6.46 -27.48
CA ILE A 570 -0.47 5.61 -27.37
C ILE A 570 -1.71 6.48 -27.51
N VAL A 571 -2.61 6.06 -28.39
CA VAL A 571 -3.88 6.71 -28.66
C VAL A 571 -5.01 5.69 -28.58
N THR A 572 -6.19 6.16 -28.21
CA THR A 572 -7.38 5.33 -28.10
C THR A 572 -8.32 5.63 -29.26
N ILE A 573 -8.75 4.58 -29.96
CA ILE A 573 -9.74 4.65 -31.05
C ILE A 573 -10.81 3.62 -30.73
N HIS A 574 -12.06 4.05 -30.54
CA HIS A 574 -13.21 3.18 -30.21
C HIS A 574 -12.89 2.17 -29.09
N ASP A 575 -12.38 2.68 -27.96
CA ASP A 575 -12.00 1.92 -26.75
C ASP A 575 -10.89 0.87 -26.94
N GLN A 576 -10.18 0.91 -28.06
CA GLN A 576 -8.99 0.11 -28.32
C GLN A 576 -7.74 0.97 -28.35
N SER A 577 -6.66 0.45 -27.77
CA SER A 577 -5.39 1.17 -27.65
C SER A 577 -4.47 0.85 -28.81
N TYR A 578 -3.94 1.89 -29.44
CA TYR A 578 -3.01 1.81 -30.56
C TYR A 578 -1.73 2.55 -30.22
N ARG A 579 -0.57 1.94 -30.51
CA ARG A 579 0.72 2.64 -30.50
C ARG A 579 0.98 3.24 -31.87
N VAL A 580 0.94 4.56 -31.95
CA VAL A 580 1.35 5.32 -33.12
C VAL A 580 2.88 5.42 -33.13
N VAL A 581 3.50 4.89 -34.18
CA VAL A 581 4.93 4.99 -34.45
C VAL A 581 5.12 6.03 -35.54
N ILE A 582 5.31 7.29 -35.12
CA ILE A 582 5.28 8.44 -36.03
C ILE A 582 6.42 8.36 -37.06
N ALA A 583 7.60 7.88 -36.63
CA ALA A 583 8.76 7.67 -37.50
C ALA A 583 8.50 6.73 -38.69
N LYS A 584 7.53 5.82 -38.53
CA LYS A 584 7.17 4.81 -39.53
C LYS A 584 5.83 5.11 -40.21
N ASN A 585 5.14 6.18 -39.83
CA ASN A 585 3.80 6.51 -40.28
C ASN A 585 2.81 5.33 -40.16
N ILE A 586 2.89 4.58 -39.05
CA ILE A 586 1.98 3.49 -38.74
C ILE A 586 1.43 3.59 -37.33
N GLN A 587 0.28 2.97 -37.08
CA GLN A 587 -0.22 2.64 -35.76
C GLN A 587 -0.33 1.13 -35.60
N ILE A 588 -0.14 0.63 -34.38
CA ILE A 588 -0.15 -0.79 -34.05
C ILE A 588 -1.16 -1.03 -32.94
N ASN A 589 -2.17 -1.87 -33.17
CA ASN A 589 -3.11 -2.26 -32.14
C ASN A 589 -2.37 -3.04 -31.04
N LEU A 590 -2.50 -2.63 -29.78
CA LEU A 590 -1.74 -3.23 -28.67
C LEU A 590 -2.24 -4.64 -28.31
N THR A 591 -3.49 -4.96 -28.63
CA THR A 591 -4.11 -6.26 -28.37
C THR A 591 -3.93 -7.21 -29.54
N THR A 592 -4.27 -6.78 -30.77
CA THR A 592 -4.28 -7.66 -31.96
C THR A 592 -2.98 -7.63 -32.75
N ARG A 593 -2.07 -6.69 -32.46
CA ARG A 593 -0.81 -6.44 -33.19
C ARG A 593 -0.98 -6.03 -34.67
N GLU A 594 -2.19 -5.77 -35.12
CA GLU A 594 -2.44 -5.28 -36.47
C GLU A 594 -1.90 -3.87 -36.67
N THR A 595 -1.39 -3.61 -37.88
CA THR A 595 -0.79 -2.34 -38.25
C THR A 595 -1.62 -1.61 -39.30
N SER A 596 -1.84 -0.31 -39.08
CA SER A 596 -2.51 0.59 -40.04
C SER A 596 -1.64 1.79 -40.34
N GLU A 597 -1.71 2.33 -41.56
CA GLU A 597 -1.00 3.55 -41.94
C GLU A 597 -1.59 4.79 -41.25
N ILE A 598 -0.75 5.78 -40.99
CA ILE A 598 -1.14 7.11 -40.51
C ILE A 598 -0.54 8.20 -41.40
N LYS A 599 -1.17 9.37 -41.45
CA LYS A 599 -0.64 10.53 -42.18
C LYS A 599 -0.99 11.85 -41.48
N LEU A 600 -0.12 12.84 -41.63
CA LEU A 600 -0.39 14.22 -41.24
C LEU A 600 -0.83 15.01 -42.47
N VAL A 601 -1.95 15.72 -42.36
CA VAL A 601 -2.38 16.68 -43.38
C VAL A 601 -2.09 18.09 -42.85
N ILE A 602 -1.16 18.77 -43.51
CA ILE A 602 -0.81 20.17 -43.24
C ILE A 602 -1.59 21.02 -44.26
N ASN A 603 -2.49 21.87 -43.79
CA ASN A 603 -3.15 22.84 -44.64
C ASN A 603 -2.25 24.09 -44.74
N GLU A 604 -1.51 24.24 -45.83
CA GLU A 604 -0.87 25.51 -46.15
C GLU A 604 -1.93 26.54 -46.61
N PRO A 605 -1.82 27.82 -46.25
CA PRO A 605 -2.64 28.86 -46.86
C PRO A 605 -2.25 28.99 -48.33
N SER A 606 -3.22 28.82 -49.24
CA SER A 606 -3.05 29.23 -50.64
C SER A 606 -2.60 30.70 -50.70
N PRO A 607 -1.68 31.06 -51.61
CA PRO A 607 -1.13 32.41 -51.72
C PRO A 607 -2.19 33.48 -52.00
#